data_AF-A0A7V9FKR7-F1
#
_entry.id   AF-A0A7V9FKR7-F1
#
_cell.length_a   1.000
_cell.length_b   1.000
_cell.length_c   1.000
_cell.angle_alpha   90.00
_cell.angle_beta   90.00
_cell.angle_gamma   90.00
#
_symmetry.space_group_name_H-M   'P 1'
#
loop_
_entity.id
_entity.type
_entity.pdbx_description
1 polymer ?
#
loop_
_entity_poly.entity_id
_entity_poly.type
_entity_poly.pdbx_seq_one_letter_code
_entity_poly.pdbx_strand_id
1 'polypeptide(L)'
;MARTLDPEGAHLAALRRLADFRGQKVLEMGCGEGRLTLGVAAAAASVLAFDPDTESVDVARRALPADLAARVSYRAASARELEVEPGEFDLVVFAWSL
;
A
#
# COMPACT_ATOMS: atom_id res chain seq x y z
N MET A 1 -21.31 3.12 4.08
CA MET A 1 -20.51 4.17 4.71
C MET A 1 -19.12 3.60 4.94
N ALA A 2 -18.06 4.26 4.45
CA ALA A 2 -16.69 3.84 4.70
C ALA A 2 -16.41 3.98 6.21
N ARG A 3 -15.99 2.91 6.86
CA ARG A 3 -15.64 2.92 8.29
C ARG A 3 -14.25 3.53 8.43
N THR A 4 -14.12 4.66 9.13
CA THR A 4 -12.80 5.22 9.44
C THR A 4 -12.11 4.34 10.47
N LEU A 5 -11.11 3.56 10.05
CA LEU A 5 -10.41 2.57 10.89
C LEU A 5 -9.26 3.15 11.72
N ASP A 6 -8.70 4.30 11.31
CA ASP A 6 -7.52 4.94 11.94
C ASP A 6 -7.63 6.47 11.81
N PRO A 7 -8.58 7.09 12.54
CA PRO A 7 -8.82 8.53 12.42
C PRO A 7 -7.61 9.37 12.87
N GLU A 8 -6.79 8.86 13.79
CA GLU A 8 -5.59 9.54 14.27
C GLU A 8 -4.34 9.32 13.39
N GLY A 9 -4.40 8.43 12.40
CA GLY A 9 -3.26 8.08 11.53
C GLY A 9 -2.12 7.37 12.27
N ALA A 10 -2.42 6.69 13.37
CA ALA A 10 -1.44 6.08 14.26
C ALA A 10 -0.61 5.00 13.55
N HIS A 11 -1.22 4.24 12.63
CA HIS A 11 -0.52 3.17 11.92
C HIS A 11 0.53 3.70 10.96
N LEU A 12 0.19 4.72 10.15
CA LEU A 12 1.14 5.35 9.25
C LEU A 12 2.28 6.03 10.02
N ALA A 13 1.95 6.67 11.15
CA ALA A 13 2.95 7.27 12.03
C ALA A 13 3.88 6.20 12.64
N ALA A 14 3.37 5.02 13.00
CA ALA A 14 4.20 3.91 13.47
C ALA A 14 5.14 3.41 12.36
N LEU A 15 4.64 3.19 11.15
CA LEU A 15 5.45 2.76 10.00
C LEU A 15 6.61 3.73 9.74
N ARG A 16 6.34 5.04 9.73
CA ARG A 16 7.36 6.09 9.51
C ARG A 16 8.40 6.20 10.63
N ARG A 17 8.12 5.69 11.83
CA ARG A 17 9.10 5.60 12.91
C ARG A 17 9.98 4.35 12.79
N LEU A 18 9.47 3.30 12.17
CA LEU A 18 10.17 2.02 12.03
C LEU A 18 11.06 1.96 10.79
N ALA A 19 10.70 2.67 9.72
CA ALA A 19 11.44 2.68 8.47
C ALA A 19 11.40 4.05 7.78
N ASP A 20 12.47 4.36 7.04
CA ASP A 20 12.50 5.47 6.10
C ASP A 20 12.03 4.99 4.73
N PHE A 21 10.93 5.57 4.24
CA PHE A 21 10.38 5.22 2.94
C PHE A 21 10.97 6.03 1.78
N ARG A 22 11.76 7.08 2.06
CA ARG A 22 12.25 8.00 1.02
C ARG A 22 13.09 7.25 -0.01
N GLY A 23 12.64 7.26 -1.26
CA GLY A 23 13.35 6.63 -2.37
C GLY A 23 13.25 5.10 -2.43
N GLN A 24 12.52 4.47 -1.49
CA GLN A 24 12.40 3.02 -1.43
C GLN A 24 11.31 2.51 -2.40
N LYS A 25 11.53 1.33 -2.98
CA LYS A 25 10.50 0.52 -3.65
C LYS A 25 9.79 -0.32 -2.61
N VAL A 26 8.49 -0.11 -2.43
CA VAL A 26 7.72 -0.73 -1.36
C VAL A 26 6.72 -1.74 -1.92
N LEU A 27 6.63 -2.91 -1.29
CA LEU A 27 5.55 -3.87 -1.49
C LEU A 27 4.59 -3.79 -0.30
N GLU A 28 3.33 -3.49 -0.54
CA GLU A 28 2.27 -3.50 0.47
C GLU A 28 1.35 -4.72 0.26
N MET A 29 1.26 -5.56 1.30
CA MET A 29 0.46 -6.77 1.32
C MET A 29 -0.83 -6.57 2.10
N GLY A 30 -1.97 -6.74 1.44
CA GLY A 30 -3.30 -6.51 2.01
C GLY A 30 -3.62 -5.02 2.10
N CYS A 31 -3.64 -4.33 0.95
CA CYS A 31 -3.82 -2.88 0.92
C CYS A 31 -5.28 -2.43 1.21
N GLY A 32 -6.26 -3.34 1.11
CA GLY A 32 -7.68 -3.01 1.15
C GLY A 32 -8.02 -1.81 0.26
N GLU A 33 -8.74 -0.84 0.82
CA GLU A 33 -9.12 0.42 0.17
C GLU A 33 -7.97 1.46 0.05
N GLY A 34 -6.72 1.08 0.32
CA GLY A 34 -5.53 1.91 0.10
C GLY A 34 -5.20 2.89 1.23
N ARG A 35 -5.74 2.67 2.44
CA ARG A 35 -5.62 3.59 3.60
C ARG A 35 -4.18 3.96 3.95
N LEU A 36 -3.26 2.99 3.89
CA LEU A 36 -1.84 3.22 4.20
C LEU A 36 -1.02 3.52 2.94
N THR A 37 -1.41 2.94 1.80
CA THR A 37 -0.72 3.07 0.51
C THR A 37 -0.40 4.51 0.17
N LEU A 38 -1.38 5.42 0.26
CA LEU A 38 -1.17 6.83 -0.11
C LEU A 38 -0.14 7.53 0.78
N GLY A 39 -0.20 7.25 2.08
CA GLY A 39 0.73 7.81 3.06
C GLY A 39 2.16 7.29 2.91
N VAL A 40 2.32 6.05 2.49
CA VAL A 40 3.61 5.44 2.15
C VAL A 40 4.13 6.00 0.82
N ALA A 41 3.28 6.05 -0.21
CA ALA A 41 3.61 6.52 -1.55
C ALA A 41 4.04 7.98 -1.61
N ALA A 42 3.57 8.81 -0.66
CA ALA A 42 3.98 10.21 -0.53
C ALA A 42 5.51 10.39 -0.33
N ALA A 43 6.21 9.39 0.21
CA ALA A 43 7.67 9.41 0.38
C ALA A 43 8.39 8.37 -0.48
N ALA A 44 7.74 7.25 -0.80
CA ALA A 44 8.32 6.16 -1.57
C ALA A 44 8.72 6.54 -3.01
N ALA A 45 9.70 5.83 -3.57
CA ALA A 45 9.95 5.87 -5.01
C ALA A 45 8.78 5.24 -5.77
N SER A 46 8.34 4.06 -5.33
CA SER A 46 7.16 3.38 -5.85
C SER A 46 6.54 2.46 -4.79
N VAL A 47 5.26 2.16 -4.97
CA VAL A 47 4.51 1.20 -4.15
C VAL A 47 3.76 0.24 -5.08
N LEU A 48 4.01 -1.05 -4.92
CA LEU A 48 3.12 -2.10 -5.40
C LEU A 48 2.24 -2.53 -4.22
N ALA A 49 0.94 -2.28 -4.31
CA ALA A 49 -0.04 -2.62 -3.29
C ALA A 49 -1.00 -3.69 -3.83
N PHE A 50 -1.24 -4.74 -3.06
CA PHE A 50 -2.17 -5.79 -3.47
C PHE A 50 -3.06 -6.29 -2.35
N ASP A 51 -4.23 -6.79 -2.75
CA ASP A 51 -5.22 -7.40 -1.86
C ASP A 51 -6.06 -8.42 -2.66
N PRO A 52 -6.46 -9.58 -2.10
CA PRO A 52 -7.35 -10.50 -2.79
C PRO A 52 -8.78 -9.95 -2.98
N ASP A 53 -9.21 -8.99 -2.16
CA ASP A 53 -10.53 -8.36 -2.31
C ASP A 53 -10.52 -7.35 -3.47
N THR A 54 -11.08 -7.78 -4.60
CA THR A 54 -11.15 -6.97 -5.83
C THR A 54 -11.98 -5.70 -5.63
N GLU A 55 -13.05 -5.74 -4.82
CA GLU A 55 -13.89 -4.56 -4.60
C GLU A 55 -13.12 -3.49 -3.83
N SER A 56 -12.41 -3.89 -2.77
CA SER A 56 -11.52 -3.01 -2.01
C SER A 56 -10.42 -2.39 -2.88
N VAL A 57 -9.78 -3.17 -3.74
CA VAL A 57 -8.75 -2.67 -4.66
C VAL A 57 -9.32 -1.67 -5.67
N ASP A 58 -10.52 -1.91 -6.19
CA ASP A 58 -11.16 -0.97 -7.10
C ASP A 58 -11.54 0.36 -6.43
N VAL A 59 -11.94 0.31 -5.15
CA VAL A 59 -12.10 1.53 -4.34
C VAL A 59 -10.76 2.26 -4.20
N ALA A 60 -9.68 1.54 -3.88
CA ALA A 60 -8.34 2.12 -3.75
C ALA A 60 -7.87 2.80 -5.04
N ARG A 61 -8.07 2.14 -6.19
CA ARG A 61 -7.75 2.68 -7.52
C ARG A 61 -8.52 3.95 -7.83
N ARG A 62 -9.83 3.99 -7.52
CA ARG A 62 -10.68 5.17 -7.74
C ARG A 62 -10.31 6.33 -6.83
N ALA A 63 -9.82 6.03 -5.62
CA ALA A 63 -9.39 7.02 -4.65
C ALA A 63 -7.95 7.51 -4.89
N LEU A 64 -7.19 6.91 -5.82
CA LEU A 64 -5.79 7.24 -6.09
C LEU A 64 -5.64 8.67 -6.66
N PRO A 65 -4.94 9.57 -5.95
CA PRO A 65 -4.67 10.91 -6.45
C PRO A 65 -3.77 10.89 -7.71
N ALA A 66 -4.02 11.81 -8.64
CA ALA A 66 -3.31 11.86 -9.93
C ALA A 66 -1.79 12.10 -9.78
N ASP A 67 -1.36 12.83 -8.76
CA ASP A 67 0.05 13.07 -8.43
C ASP A 67 0.78 11.82 -7.93
N LEU A 68 0.04 10.83 -7.41
CA LEU A 68 0.57 9.54 -6.97
C LEU A 68 0.36 8.42 -8.00
N ALA A 69 -0.38 8.65 -9.08
CA ALA A 69 -0.68 7.64 -10.09
C ALA A 69 0.55 7.03 -10.77
N ALA A 70 1.66 7.79 -10.86
CA ALA A 70 2.92 7.29 -11.39
C ALA A 70 3.75 6.47 -10.38
N ARG A 71 3.41 6.55 -9.08
CA ARG A 71 4.14 5.89 -7.99
C ARG A 71 3.44 4.65 -7.47
N VAL A 72 2.12 4.56 -7.61
CA VAL A 72 1.31 3.49 -7.01
C VAL A 72 0.77 2.57 -8.09
N SER A 73 1.00 1.26 -7.92
CA SER A 73 0.35 0.21 -8.69
C SER A 73 -0.50 -0.66 -7.76
N TYR A 74 -1.77 -0.85 -8.10
CA TYR A 74 -2.70 -1.70 -7.36
C TYR A 74 -2.98 -3.00 -8.11
N ARG A 75 -2.87 -4.15 -7.44
CA ARG A 75 -3.21 -5.47 -7.98
C ARG A 75 -4.26 -6.18 -7.10
N ALA A 76 -5.28 -6.75 -7.74
CA ALA A 76 -6.20 -7.65 -7.07
C ALA A 76 -5.63 -9.06 -7.20
N ALA A 77 -5.02 -9.56 -6.12
CA ALA A 77 -4.31 -10.84 -6.11
C ALA A 77 -4.08 -11.31 -4.66
N SER A 78 -3.96 -12.61 -4.46
CA SER A 78 -3.43 -13.18 -3.21
C SER A 78 -1.89 -13.22 -3.22
N ALA A 79 -1.28 -13.34 -2.05
CA ALA A 79 0.17 -13.51 -1.93
C ALA A 79 0.70 -14.79 -2.61
N ARG A 80 -0.17 -15.77 -2.89
CA ARG A 80 0.18 -17.00 -3.62
C ARG A 80 0.24 -16.81 -5.13
N GLU A 81 -0.47 -15.82 -5.65
CA GLU A 81 -0.57 -15.54 -7.08
C GLU A 81 0.38 -14.41 -7.50
N LEU A 82 0.84 -13.60 -6.55
CA LEU A 82 1.74 -12.50 -6.84
C LEU A 82 3.16 -12.98 -7.10
N GLU A 83 3.61 -12.84 -8.34
CA GLU A 83 5.00 -13.02 -8.74
C GLU A 83 5.73 -11.67 -8.69
N VAL A 84 6.85 -11.65 -7.95
CA VAL A 84 7.77 -10.51 -7.81
C VAL A 84 9.20 -11.03 -7.90
N GLU A 85 10.10 -10.22 -8.43
CA GLU A 85 11.50 -10.64 -8.56
C GLU A 85 12.23 -10.56 -7.21
N PRO A 86 13.10 -11.53 -6.88
CA PRO A 86 13.92 -11.44 -5.68
C PRO A 86 14.75 -10.15 -5.66
N GLY A 87 14.68 -9.41 -4.55
CA GLY A 87 15.39 -8.13 -4.40
C GLY A 87 14.75 -6.94 -5.15
N GLU A 88 13.54 -7.10 -5.69
CA GLU A 88 12.84 -6.01 -6.38
C GLU A 88 12.40 -4.88 -5.43
N PHE A 89 12.08 -5.22 -4.19
CA PHE A 89 11.55 -4.30 -3.18
C PHE A 89 12.51 -4.16 -2.01
N ASP A 90 12.66 -2.92 -1.53
CA ASP A 90 13.52 -2.61 -0.39
C ASP A 90 12.77 -2.77 0.95
N LEU A 91 11.46 -2.56 0.92
CA LEU A 91 10.59 -2.63 2.09
C LEU A 91 9.30 -3.39 1.78
N VAL A 92 8.86 -4.17 2.75
CA VAL A 92 7.58 -4.89 2.71
C VAL A 92 6.72 -4.43 3.89
N VAL A 93 5.51 -3.95 3.60
CA VAL A 93 4.55 -3.48 4.59
C VAL A 93 3.37 -4.43 4.64
N PHE A 94 2.98 -4.82 5.85
CA PHE A 94 1.84 -5.68 6.13
C PHE A 94 1.22 -5.20 7.43
N ALA A 95 0.00 -4.66 7.37
CA ALA A 95 -0.67 -4.05 8.51
C ALA A 95 -2.15 -4.46 8.54
N TRP A 96 -2.43 -5.50 9.33
CA TRP A 96 -3.75 -6.14 9.50
C TRP A 96 -4.26 -6.96 8.32
N SER A 97 -3.35 -7.61 7.62
CA SER A 97 -3.68 -8.68 6.69
C SER A 97 -3.58 -10.04 7.42
N LEU A 98 -4.36 -11.04 7.00
CA LEU A 98 -4.27 -12.43 7.44
C LEU A 98 -4.68 -13.34 6.27
#